data_AF-A0A6A4ZHK4-F1
#
_entry.id   AF-A0A6A4ZHK4-F1
#
_cell.length_a   1.000
_cell.length_b   1.000
_cell.length_c   1.000
_cell.angle_alpha   90.00
_cell.angle_beta   90.00
_cell.angle_gamma   90.00
#
_symmetry.space_group_name_H-M   'P 1'
#
loop_
_entity.id
_entity.type
_entity.pdbx_description
1 polymer ?
#
loop_
_entity_poly.entity_id
_entity_poly.type
_entity_poly.pdbx_seq_one_letter_code
_entity_poly.pdbx_strand_id
1 'polypeptide(L)'
;QYDTVRPFSLVRNFYKGQTVTAWAGPGIGKVTNLPAQDWRSYLNTAPHPDYPSASSCFCAAQMEAMRLFYKTDNFGYSYQWMAGSSTVEPGLTPKTTLTLGPWPTFTAFENDCALSRVQAGVHFREAAQAGQVLCRPIADAAYNKLTQLLQGANE
;
A
#
# COMPACT_ATOMS: atom_id res chain seq x y z
N GLN A 1 8.97 -19.47 -0.47
CA GLN A 1 7.73 -20.27 -0.55
C GLN A 1 6.95 -19.99 -1.82
N TYR A 2 6.59 -18.74 -2.15
CA TYR A 2 5.69 -18.46 -3.29
C TYR A 2 6.33 -17.88 -4.56
N ASP A 3 7.48 -17.18 -4.46
CA ASP A 3 8.24 -16.61 -5.60
C ASP A 3 7.38 -16.00 -6.72
N THR A 4 6.35 -15.24 -6.32
CA THR A 4 5.32 -14.77 -7.25
C THR A 4 5.76 -13.57 -8.09
N VAL A 5 5.29 -13.59 -9.33
CA VAL A 5 5.46 -12.54 -10.34
C VAL A 5 4.85 -11.20 -9.92
N ARG A 6 5.44 -10.10 -10.40
CA ARG A 6 4.97 -8.72 -10.18
C ARG A 6 4.03 -8.24 -11.30
N PRO A 7 3.15 -7.24 -11.03
CA PRO A 7 2.22 -6.70 -12.03
C PRO A 7 2.86 -6.30 -13.35
N PHE A 8 4.02 -5.61 -13.31
CA PHE A 8 4.69 -5.17 -14.55
C PHE A 8 5.09 -6.33 -15.44
N SER A 9 5.52 -7.45 -14.86
CA SER A 9 5.92 -8.63 -15.63
C SER A 9 4.72 -9.28 -16.30
N LEU A 10 3.58 -9.39 -15.60
CA LEU A 10 2.34 -9.94 -16.19
C LEU A 10 1.78 -9.04 -17.28
N VAL A 11 1.70 -7.72 -17.06
CA VAL A 11 1.20 -6.78 -18.07
C VAL A 11 2.02 -6.89 -19.35
N ARG A 12 3.35 -6.86 -19.24
CA ARG A 12 4.24 -6.92 -20.40
C ARG A 12 4.18 -8.25 -21.15
N ASN A 13 3.93 -9.35 -20.44
CA ASN A 13 3.87 -10.68 -21.03
C ASN A 13 2.50 -10.99 -21.65
N PHE A 14 1.41 -10.82 -20.91
CA PHE A 14 0.06 -11.15 -21.40
C PHE A 14 -0.42 -10.22 -22.50
N TYR A 15 -0.03 -8.94 -22.46
CA TYR A 15 -0.40 -7.96 -23.49
C TYR A 15 0.75 -7.74 -24.48
N LYS A 16 1.56 -8.77 -24.75
CA LYS A 16 2.67 -8.66 -25.71
C LYS A 16 2.21 -8.24 -27.09
N GLY A 17 2.77 -7.13 -27.61
CA GLY A 17 2.41 -6.58 -28.91
C GLY A 17 1.06 -5.85 -28.95
N GLN A 18 0.43 -5.66 -27.79
CA GLN A 18 -0.83 -4.92 -27.65
C GLN A 18 -0.59 -3.57 -26.95
N THR A 19 -1.57 -2.69 -27.05
CA THR A 19 -1.61 -1.45 -26.29
C THR A 19 -2.58 -1.55 -25.10
N VAL A 20 -2.34 -0.76 -24.07
CA VAL A 20 -3.16 -0.66 -22.86
C VAL A 20 -3.54 0.79 -22.59
N THR A 21 -4.66 0.99 -21.91
CA THR A 21 -5.03 2.29 -21.35
C THR A 21 -4.46 2.42 -19.93
N ALA A 22 -3.49 3.32 -19.74
CA ALA A 22 -2.76 3.45 -18.48
C ALA A 22 -2.09 4.82 -18.33
N TRP A 23 -1.52 5.08 -17.15
CA TRP A 23 -0.58 6.18 -16.94
C TRP A 23 0.71 5.92 -17.73
N ALA A 24 1.13 6.87 -18.57
CA ALA A 24 2.28 6.73 -19.46
C ALA A 24 3.60 7.27 -18.89
N GLY A 25 3.58 7.79 -17.67
CA GLY A 25 4.76 8.34 -17.02
C GLY A 25 4.56 9.79 -16.52
N PRO A 26 5.56 10.32 -15.78
CA PRO A 26 5.52 11.65 -15.22
C PRO A 26 5.22 12.71 -16.25
N GLY A 27 4.21 13.55 -15.99
CA GLY A 27 3.86 14.65 -16.89
C GLY A 27 3.01 14.27 -18.10
N ILE A 28 2.84 12.98 -18.39
CA ILE A 28 2.07 12.52 -19.55
C ILE A 28 0.62 12.24 -19.15
N GLY A 29 0.40 11.71 -17.94
CA GLY A 29 -0.92 11.31 -17.48
C GLY A 29 -1.43 10.04 -18.16
N LYS A 30 -2.75 9.90 -18.25
CA LYS A 30 -3.41 8.71 -18.82
C LYS A 30 -3.45 8.79 -20.35
N VAL A 31 -3.04 7.71 -21.02
CA VAL A 31 -3.17 7.51 -22.48
C VAL A 31 -3.96 6.23 -22.77
N THR A 32 -4.50 6.09 -23.97
CA THR A 32 -5.31 4.92 -24.37
C THR A 32 -4.54 3.90 -25.23
N ASN A 33 -3.33 4.24 -25.66
CA ASN A 33 -2.55 3.50 -26.64
C ASN A 33 -1.11 3.22 -26.17
N LEU A 34 -0.88 3.08 -24.87
CA LEU A 34 0.46 2.78 -24.34
C LEU A 34 0.87 1.36 -24.76
N PRO A 35 1.99 1.13 -25.46
CA PRO A 35 2.48 -0.23 -25.68
C PRO A 35 2.65 -0.93 -24.34
N ALA A 36 2.10 -2.13 -24.17
CA ALA A 36 2.11 -2.80 -22.87
C ALA A 36 3.54 -3.08 -22.35
N GLN A 37 4.51 -3.13 -23.27
CA GLN A 37 5.93 -3.34 -23.00
C GLN A 37 6.55 -2.14 -22.27
N ASP A 38 6.00 -0.95 -22.52
CA ASP A 38 6.43 0.31 -21.91
C ASP A 38 5.66 0.60 -20.60
N TRP A 39 4.63 -0.18 -20.31
CA TRP A 39 3.90 -0.05 -19.05
C TRP A 39 4.83 -0.20 -17.86
N ARG A 40 4.64 0.68 -16.88
CA ARG A 40 5.28 0.63 -15.57
C ARG A 40 4.31 1.09 -14.49
N SER A 41 4.58 0.63 -13.28
CA SER A 41 3.91 1.08 -12.06
C SER A 41 4.21 2.56 -11.77
N TYR A 42 3.31 3.23 -11.05
CA TYR A 42 3.51 4.62 -10.62
C TYR A 42 4.66 4.73 -9.62
N LEU A 43 4.71 3.81 -8.65
CA LEU A 43 5.85 3.64 -7.75
C LEU A 43 6.86 2.65 -8.32
N ASN A 44 8.13 2.77 -7.93
CA ASN A 44 9.13 1.76 -8.24
C ASN A 44 8.78 0.43 -7.56
N THR A 45 8.81 -0.66 -8.33
CA THR A 45 8.60 -2.01 -7.80
C THR A 45 9.85 -2.48 -7.07
N ALA A 46 9.69 -2.92 -5.82
CA ALA A 46 10.81 -3.41 -5.00
C ALA A 46 11.32 -4.78 -5.48
N PRO A 47 12.61 -5.10 -5.29
CA PRO A 47 13.26 -6.31 -5.81
C PRO A 47 12.98 -7.55 -4.95
N HIS A 48 11.70 -7.86 -4.74
CA HIS A 48 11.24 -9.07 -4.05
C HIS A 48 9.90 -9.54 -4.65
N PRO A 49 9.51 -10.81 -4.44
CA PRO A 49 8.24 -11.35 -4.91
C PRO A 49 7.01 -10.55 -4.47
N ASP A 50 5.91 -10.71 -5.17
CA ASP A 50 4.68 -9.95 -4.94
C ASP A 50 3.93 -10.37 -3.67
N TYR A 51 3.90 -11.66 -3.36
CA TYR A 51 2.99 -12.22 -2.38
C TYR A 51 3.71 -12.72 -1.10
N PRO A 52 3.21 -12.34 0.09
CA PRO A 52 2.20 -11.31 0.36
C PRO A 52 2.80 -9.89 0.31
N SER A 53 1.95 -8.87 0.31
CA SER A 53 2.36 -7.46 0.42
C SER A 53 2.89 -7.13 1.82
N ALA A 54 4.18 -6.85 1.92
CA ALA A 54 4.81 -6.42 3.16
C ALA A 54 4.26 -5.07 3.68
N SER A 55 4.03 -4.10 2.80
CA SER A 55 3.46 -2.80 3.20
C SER A 55 2.05 -2.96 3.79
N SER A 56 1.22 -3.79 3.17
CA SER A 56 -0.13 -4.08 3.67
C SER A 56 -0.07 -4.81 5.02
N CYS A 57 0.88 -5.72 5.18
CA CYS A 57 1.17 -6.40 6.44
C CYS A 57 1.55 -5.41 7.56
N PHE A 58 2.48 -4.49 7.32
CA PHE A 58 2.88 -3.50 8.31
C PHE A 58 1.73 -2.56 8.70
N CYS A 59 0.94 -2.10 7.73
CA CYS A 59 -0.24 -1.29 8.02
C CYS A 59 -1.27 -2.04 8.87
N ALA A 60 -1.52 -3.31 8.57
CA ALA A 60 -2.44 -4.13 9.37
C ALA A 60 -1.93 -4.38 10.80
N ALA A 61 -0.66 -4.75 10.96
CA ALA A 61 -0.06 -4.94 12.27
C ALA A 61 -0.09 -3.65 13.10
N GLN A 62 0.27 -2.51 12.50
CA GLN A 62 0.27 -1.22 13.19
C GLN A 62 -1.15 -0.80 13.58
N MET A 63 -2.11 -0.87 12.66
CA MET A 63 -3.49 -0.46 12.94
C MET A 63 -4.15 -1.37 13.97
N GLU A 64 -3.86 -2.67 13.95
CA GLU A 64 -4.32 -3.61 14.98
C GLU A 64 -3.70 -3.29 16.35
N ALA A 65 -2.39 -3.02 16.40
CA ALA A 65 -1.73 -2.59 17.64
C ALA A 65 -2.35 -1.31 18.21
N MET A 66 -2.77 -0.36 17.37
CA MET A 66 -3.51 0.83 17.81
C MET A 66 -4.90 0.47 18.37
N ARG A 67 -5.63 -0.49 17.79
CA ARG A 67 -6.92 -0.97 18.37
C ARG A 67 -6.72 -1.58 19.73
N LEU A 68 -5.71 -2.44 19.85
CA LEU A 68 -5.37 -3.12 21.10
C LEU A 68 -4.96 -2.12 22.19
N PHE A 69 -4.20 -1.09 21.83
CA PHE A 69 -3.73 -0.08 22.79
C PHE A 69 -4.86 0.86 23.23
N TYR A 70 -5.57 1.48 22.29
CA TYR A 70 -6.60 2.48 22.59
C TYR A 70 -7.97 1.88 22.91
N LYS A 71 -8.16 0.56 22.73
CA LYS A 71 -9.43 -0.16 22.90
C LYS A 71 -10.56 0.44 22.06
N THR A 72 -10.23 0.92 20.86
CA THR A 72 -11.17 1.52 19.91
C THR A 72 -10.65 1.38 18.47
N ASP A 73 -11.56 1.44 17.50
CA ASP A 73 -11.19 1.56 16.09
C ASP A 73 -11.17 3.03 15.60
N ASN A 74 -11.54 3.98 16.46
CA ASN A 74 -11.59 5.39 16.10
C ASN A 74 -10.19 5.95 15.84
N PHE A 75 -10.03 6.70 14.75
CA PHE A 75 -8.77 7.36 14.39
C PHE A 75 -8.95 8.86 14.17
N GLY A 76 -9.87 9.26 13.29
CA GLY A 76 -10.16 10.67 13.03
C GLY A 76 -8.99 11.47 12.45
N TYR A 77 -8.15 10.84 11.61
CA TYR A 77 -6.96 11.47 11.05
C TYR A 77 -7.18 11.99 9.62
N SER A 78 -6.49 13.07 9.27
CA SER A 78 -6.38 13.59 7.91
C SER A 78 -4.99 14.16 7.70
N TYR A 79 -4.53 14.21 6.46
CA TYR A 79 -3.21 14.72 6.13
C TYR A 79 -3.26 15.74 4.98
N GLN A 80 -2.62 16.89 5.17
CA GLN A 80 -2.48 17.89 4.11
C GLN A 80 -1.31 17.53 3.19
N TRP A 81 -1.63 17.06 1.98
CA TRP A 81 -0.65 16.75 0.95
C TRP A 81 -0.44 17.94 0.03
N MET A 82 0.70 18.61 0.17
CA MET A 82 0.99 19.89 -0.49
C MET A 82 1.02 19.81 -2.02
N ALA A 83 0.60 20.88 -2.70
CA ALA A 83 0.73 21.01 -4.15
C ALA A 83 2.18 20.76 -4.63
N GLY A 84 2.34 20.00 -5.72
CA GLY A 84 3.63 19.72 -6.37
C GLY A 84 4.61 18.87 -5.54
N SER A 85 4.18 18.29 -4.43
CA SER A 85 5.07 17.59 -3.49
C SER A 85 5.34 16.11 -3.80
N SER A 86 4.72 15.55 -4.86
CA SER A 86 4.99 14.17 -5.29
C SER A 86 6.46 13.98 -5.63
N THR A 87 7.07 12.90 -5.13
CA THR A 87 8.43 12.50 -5.52
C THR A 87 8.48 11.80 -6.87
N VAL A 88 7.34 11.32 -7.38
CA VAL A 88 7.23 10.70 -8.72
C VAL A 88 7.03 11.77 -9.79
N GLU A 89 6.28 12.83 -9.48
CA GLU A 89 5.94 13.93 -10.39
C GLU A 89 6.16 15.29 -9.69
N PRO A 90 7.42 15.63 -9.38
CA PRO A 90 7.77 16.83 -8.59
C PRO A 90 7.36 18.11 -9.31
N GLY A 91 6.77 19.04 -8.57
CA GLY A 91 6.25 20.31 -9.10
C GLY A 91 4.95 20.18 -9.90
N LEU A 92 4.48 18.96 -10.17
CA LEU A 92 3.29 18.72 -11.00
C LEU A 92 2.13 18.14 -10.21
N THR A 93 2.39 17.13 -9.38
CA THR A 93 1.35 16.37 -8.69
C THR A 93 1.48 16.53 -7.17
N PRO A 94 0.37 16.79 -6.44
CA PRO A 94 -0.94 17.22 -6.96
C PRO A 94 -0.92 18.67 -7.45
N LYS A 95 -1.85 19.05 -8.34
CA LYS A 95 -1.94 20.43 -8.86
C LYS A 95 -2.28 21.47 -7.79
N THR A 96 -3.04 21.07 -6.78
CA THR A 96 -3.42 21.86 -5.62
C THR A 96 -3.19 21.03 -4.37
N THR A 97 -3.00 21.68 -3.22
CA THR A 97 -2.93 20.98 -1.94
C THR A 97 -4.20 20.14 -1.74
N LEU A 98 -4.02 18.87 -1.39
CA LEU A 98 -5.09 17.92 -1.13
C LEU A 98 -5.19 17.67 0.37
N THR A 99 -6.40 17.36 0.84
CA THR A 99 -6.61 16.72 2.13
C THR A 99 -6.80 15.23 1.87
N LEU A 100 -5.86 14.41 2.33
CA LEU A 100 -5.98 12.95 2.33
C LEU A 100 -6.76 12.49 3.57
N GLY A 101 -7.55 11.44 3.40
CA GLY A 101 -8.58 11.05 4.35
C GLY A 101 -9.88 11.88 4.15
N PRO A 102 -10.63 12.17 5.22
CA PRO A 102 -10.41 11.70 6.58
C PRO A 102 -10.50 10.18 6.69
N TRP A 103 -9.64 9.59 7.50
CA TRP A 103 -9.78 8.20 7.93
C TRP A 103 -10.47 8.20 9.29
N PRO A 104 -11.81 7.97 9.34
CA PRO A 104 -12.55 8.00 10.60
C PRO A 104 -12.09 6.88 11.52
N THR A 105 -11.67 5.75 10.96
CA THR A 105 -11.20 4.59 11.70
C THR A 105 -9.82 4.15 11.26
N PHE A 106 -9.12 3.47 12.15
CA PHE A 106 -7.87 2.80 11.83
C PHE A 106 -8.10 1.66 10.82
N THR A 107 -9.29 1.01 10.80
CA THR A 107 -9.70 0.09 9.72
C THR A 107 -9.72 0.79 8.35
N ALA A 108 -10.26 2.02 8.28
CA ALA A 108 -10.28 2.78 7.03
C ALA A 108 -8.86 3.10 6.54
N PHE A 109 -7.97 3.52 7.44
CA PHE A 109 -6.56 3.76 7.11
C PHE A 109 -5.84 2.49 6.66
N GLU A 110 -6.04 1.36 7.34
CA GLU A 110 -5.45 0.06 6.98
C GLU A 110 -5.82 -0.34 5.55
N ASN A 111 -7.11 -0.26 5.21
CA ASN A 111 -7.62 -0.63 3.90
C ASN A 111 -7.10 0.31 2.80
N ASP A 112 -7.03 1.61 3.07
CA ASP A 112 -6.48 2.59 2.13
C ASP A 112 -4.97 2.37 1.90
N CYS A 113 -4.21 2.07 2.96
CA CYS A 113 -2.82 1.67 2.84
C CYS A 113 -2.65 0.44 1.95
N ALA A 114 -3.44 -0.61 2.14
CA ALA A 114 -3.37 -1.82 1.31
C ALA A 114 -3.76 -1.54 -0.16
N LEU A 115 -4.83 -0.78 -0.37
CA LEU A 115 -5.32 -0.40 -1.71
C LEU A 115 -4.31 0.49 -2.45
N SER A 116 -3.61 1.37 -1.76
CA SER A 116 -2.60 2.26 -2.35
C SER A 116 -1.52 1.49 -3.11
N ARG A 117 -1.19 0.26 -2.69
CA ARG A 117 -0.20 -0.60 -3.34
C ARG A 117 -0.68 -1.13 -4.68
N VAL A 118 -1.99 -1.40 -4.78
CA VAL A 118 -2.67 -1.80 -6.02
C VAL A 118 -2.78 -0.61 -6.96
N GLN A 119 -3.22 0.55 -6.45
CA GLN A 119 -3.34 1.79 -7.23
C GLN A 119 -1.98 2.25 -7.79
N ALA A 120 -0.91 2.08 -7.02
CA ALA A 120 0.46 2.35 -7.46
C ALA A 120 0.98 1.36 -8.51
N GLY A 121 0.28 0.24 -8.75
CA GLY A 121 0.63 -0.79 -9.73
C GLY A 121 1.73 -1.74 -9.27
N VAL A 122 2.04 -1.80 -7.97
CA VAL A 122 3.16 -2.62 -7.45
C VAL A 122 2.72 -3.95 -6.85
N HIS A 123 1.45 -4.11 -6.50
CA HIS A 123 0.88 -5.35 -5.96
C HIS A 123 -0.44 -5.73 -6.63
N PHE A 124 -0.72 -7.02 -6.74
CA PHE A 124 -2.08 -7.50 -6.98
C PHE A 124 -2.96 -7.32 -5.73
N ARG A 125 -4.28 -7.27 -5.93
CA ARG A 125 -5.23 -7.07 -4.83
C ARG A 125 -5.17 -8.20 -3.81
N GLU A 126 -4.98 -9.42 -4.29
CA GLU A 126 -4.87 -10.64 -3.50
C GLU A 126 -3.62 -10.62 -2.62
N ALA A 127 -2.49 -10.12 -3.13
CA ALA A 127 -1.27 -9.94 -2.35
C ALA A 127 -1.43 -8.87 -1.27
N ALA A 128 -2.11 -7.76 -1.59
CA ALA A 128 -2.43 -6.72 -0.63
C ALA A 128 -3.32 -7.24 0.51
N GLN A 129 -4.40 -7.95 0.17
CA GLN A 129 -5.34 -8.52 1.14
C GLN A 129 -4.69 -9.62 1.99
N ALA A 130 -3.88 -10.49 1.40
CA ALA A 130 -3.13 -11.50 2.13
C ALA A 130 -2.15 -10.90 3.13
N GLY A 131 -1.49 -9.78 2.79
CA GLY A 131 -0.65 -9.05 3.73
C GLY A 131 -1.41 -8.60 4.96
N GLN A 132 -2.63 -8.05 4.79
CA GLN A 132 -3.45 -7.63 5.92
C GLN A 132 -3.81 -8.81 6.83
N VAL A 133 -4.29 -9.91 6.25
CA VAL A 133 -4.70 -11.11 7.01
C VAL A 133 -3.53 -11.71 7.78
N LEU A 134 -2.35 -11.80 7.15
CA LEU A 134 -1.17 -12.43 7.73
C LEU A 134 -0.71 -11.73 9.02
N CYS A 135 -0.81 -10.39 9.08
CA CYS A 135 -0.08 -9.62 10.09
C CYS A 135 -0.92 -9.00 11.20
N ARG A 136 -2.25 -9.10 11.16
CA ARG A 136 -3.07 -8.77 12.34
C ARG A 136 -2.70 -9.62 13.57
N PRO A 137 -2.55 -10.96 13.48
CA PRO A 137 -2.18 -11.77 14.65
C PRO A 137 -0.78 -11.47 15.21
N ILE A 138 0.10 -10.86 14.41
CA ILE A 138 1.42 -10.44 14.87
C ILE A 138 1.30 -9.28 15.86
N ALA A 139 0.33 -8.38 15.66
CA ALA A 139 0.06 -7.31 16.60
C ALA A 139 -0.43 -7.84 17.95
N ASP A 140 -1.28 -8.87 17.95
CA ASP A 140 -1.72 -9.55 19.17
C ASP A 140 -0.53 -10.12 19.95
N ALA A 141 0.36 -10.84 19.27
CA ALA A 141 1.56 -11.40 19.88
C ALA A 141 2.47 -10.31 20.47
N ALA A 142 2.70 -9.23 19.72
CA ALA A 142 3.51 -8.10 20.18
C ALA A 142 2.88 -7.38 21.38
N TYR A 143 1.58 -7.11 21.34
CA TYR A 143 0.83 -6.47 22.41
C TYR A 143 0.80 -7.32 23.69
N ASN A 144 0.63 -8.64 23.55
CA ASN A 144 0.69 -9.58 24.67
C ASN A 144 2.07 -9.57 25.32
N LYS A 145 3.15 -9.64 24.54
CA LYS A 145 4.52 -9.56 25.08
C LYS A 145 4.77 -8.23 25.76
N LEU A 146 4.35 -7.11 25.16
CA LEU A 146 4.45 -5.79 25.80
C LEU A 146 3.72 -5.76 27.15
N THR A 147 2.51 -6.29 27.21
CA THR A 147 1.70 -6.32 28.44
C THR A 147 2.37 -7.17 29.53
N GLN A 148 2.91 -8.32 29.18
CA GLN A 148 3.67 -9.17 30.11
C GLN A 148 4.88 -8.44 30.70
N LEU A 149 5.67 -7.77 29.85
CA LEU A 149 6.83 -7.00 30.28
C LEU A 149 6.42 -5.84 31.21
N LEU A 150 5.33 -5.13 30.90
CA LEU A 150 4.81 -4.04 31.76
C LEU A 150 4.30 -4.55 33.12
N GLN A 151 3.87 -5.81 33.20
CA GLN A 151 3.44 -6.47 34.44
C GLN A 151 4.60 -7.09 35.22
N GLY A 152 5.84 -6.93 34.76
CA GLY A 152 7.03 -7.47 35.42
C GLY A 152 7.22 -8.97 35.23
N ALA A 153 6.58 -9.59 34.22
CA ALA A 153 6.88 -10.96 33.84
C ALA A 153 8.24 -11.01 33.12
N ASN A 154 9.19 -11.76 33.68
CA ASN A 154 10.48 -12.03 33.04
C ASN A 154 10.30 -12.96 31.83
N GLU A 155 11.23 -12.87 30.87
CA GLU A 155 11.18 -13.57 29.57
C GLU A 155 10.94 -15.08 29.65
#